data_AF-A0A935MKA6-F1
#
_entry.id   AF-A0A935MKA6-F1
#
_cell.length_a   1.000
_cell.length_b   1.000
_cell.length_c   1.000
_cell.angle_alpha   90.00
_cell.angle_beta   90.00
_cell.angle_gamma   90.00
#
_symmetry.space_group_name_H-M   'P 1'
#
loop_
_entity.id
_entity.type
_entity.pdbx_description
1 polymer ?
#
loop_
_entity_poly.entity_id
_entity_poly.type
_entity_poly.pdbx_seq_one_letter_code
_entity_poly.pdbx_strand_id
1 'polypeptide(L)'
;MVLDEKSTNKDIPAITGENTESGFGVRGKSDSGVGVHGVNVGGNIGPDKGVGVYGESQYGFGVFASSDHHRGVRGVSKFSIGVNGISGAPAAIQPDHGCGVQGEAINGFGVLGVSNNFQGVRGSSNEGVGVFGASDRGKGVHGETHSNTVAAITALQLNRESTSTALYSEHVGGGLSGLFKGRVEIQGDVEVTGDIRLANADCAEDFNVVGTS
;
A
#
# COMPACT_ATOMS: atom_id res chain seq x y z
N MET A 1 43.70 -14.32 -12.44
CA MET A 1 44.34 -14.05 -11.13
C MET A 1 43.21 -13.95 -10.12
N VAL A 2 43.24 -14.74 -9.05
CA VAL A 2 42.27 -14.63 -7.96
C VAL A 2 42.97 -13.88 -6.83
N LEU A 3 42.33 -12.84 -6.32
CA LEU A 3 42.75 -12.11 -5.14
C LEU A 3 41.81 -12.54 -4.01
N ASP A 4 42.37 -12.89 -2.85
CA ASP A 4 41.62 -13.39 -1.68
C ASP A 4 42.08 -12.62 -0.43
N GLU A 5 41.37 -11.54 -0.12
CA GLU A 5 41.61 -10.73 1.07
C GLU A 5 40.67 -11.11 2.22
N LYS A 6 41.21 -11.23 3.43
CA LYS A 6 40.47 -11.62 4.64
C LYS A 6 40.89 -10.80 5.85
N SER A 7 39.92 -10.37 6.65
CA SER A 7 40.12 -9.83 8.00
C SER A 7 39.41 -10.72 9.03
N THR A 8 39.99 -10.83 10.22
CA THR A 8 39.39 -11.52 11.38
C THR A 8 39.07 -10.55 12.52
N ASN A 9 39.38 -9.26 12.39
CA ASN A 9 39.04 -8.25 13.38
C ASN A 9 37.74 -7.55 12.97
N LYS A 10 36.75 -7.52 13.88
CA LYS A 10 35.44 -6.90 13.62
C LYS A 10 35.51 -5.40 13.31
N ASP A 11 36.58 -4.74 13.75
CA ASP A 11 36.76 -3.29 13.63
C ASP A 11 37.62 -2.91 12.42
N ILE A 12 38.13 -3.89 11.65
CA ILE A 12 39.03 -3.65 10.52
C ILE A 12 38.49 -4.36 9.27
N PRO A 13 38.14 -3.65 8.19
CA PRO A 13 37.68 -4.28 6.96
C PRO A 13 38.80 -5.08 6.29
N ALA A 14 38.42 -6.11 5.51
CA ALA A 14 39.38 -6.86 4.69
C ALA A 14 39.93 -6.01 3.53
N ILE A 15 39.07 -5.16 2.94
CA ILE A 15 39.41 -4.24 1.84
C ILE A 15 38.66 -2.92 2.08
N THR A 16 39.35 -1.80 1.88
CA THR A 16 38.76 -0.47 1.81
C THR A 16 39.04 0.12 0.43
N GLY A 17 37.99 0.45 -0.32
CA GLY A 17 38.09 1.20 -1.57
C GLY A 17 37.59 2.63 -1.38
N GLU A 18 38.47 3.60 -1.47
CA GLU A 18 38.16 5.03 -1.29
C GLU A 18 38.54 5.81 -2.55
N ASN A 19 37.64 6.69 -3.00
CA ASN A 19 37.92 7.71 -4.00
C ASN A 19 37.57 9.06 -3.37
N THR A 20 38.56 9.94 -3.19
CA THR A 20 38.39 11.25 -2.55
C THR A 20 37.92 12.35 -3.51
N GLU A 21 37.64 11.98 -4.75
CA GLU A 21 37.18 12.87 -5.82
C GLU A 21 35.76 12.42 -6.26
N SER A 22 35.44 12.51 -7.56
CA SER A 22 34.13 12.16 -8.12
C SER A 22 34.05 10.75 -8.73
N GLY A 23 35.07 9.92 -8.53
CA GLY A 23 35.14 8.56 -9.07
C GLY A 23 34.49 7.50 -8.17
N PHE A 24 34.41 6.25 -8.67
CA PHE A 24 33.97 5.12 -7.85
C PHE A 24 35.10 4.68 -6.90
N GLY A 25 34.80 4.53 -5.61
CA GLY A 25 35.71 3.85 -4.66
C GLY A 25 35.90 2.37 -5.02
N VAL A 26 34.81 1.68 -5.40
CA VAL A 26 34.81 0.30 -5.91
C VAL A 26 33.81 0.18 -7.06
N ARG A 27 34.20 -0.49 -8.15
CA ARG A 27 33.31 -0.78 -9.29
C ARG A 27 33.37 -2.26 -9.67
N GLY A 28 32.32 -3.02 -9.33
CA GLY A 28 32.11 -4.37 -9.84
C GLY A 28 31.31 -4.34 -11.15
N LYS A 29 31.91 -4.83 -12.25
CA LYS A 29 31.23 -4.95 -13.56
C LYS A 29 31.30 -6.39 -14.04
N SER A 30 30.16 -6.92 -14.50
CA SER A 30 30.08 -8.19 -15.21
C SER A 30 29.12 -8.06 -16.38
N ASP A 31 29.48 -8.59 -17.56
CA ASP A 31 28.64 -8.50 -18.76
C ASP A 31 27.58 -9.62 -18.83
N SER A 32 27.77 -10.71 -18.08
CA SER A 32 26.88 -11.89 -18.11
C SER A 32 26.57 -12.48 -16.72
N GLY A 33 27.06 -11.87 -15.64
CA GLY A 33 26.97 -12.41 -14.29
C GLY A 33 26.82 -11.34 -13.23
N VAL A 34 27.13 -11.71 -11.99
CA VAL A 34 27.02 -10.80 -10.84
C VAL A 34 28.26 -9.92 -10.76
N GLY A 35 28.09 -8.60 -10.87
CA GLY A 35 29.18 -7.64 -10.70
C GLY A 35 29.67 -7.54 -9.26
N VAL A 36 28.75 -7.57 -8.28
CA VAL A 36 29.02 -7.56 -6.84
C VAL A 36 28.04 -8.52 -6.14
N HIS A 37 28.57 -9.49 -5.39
CA HIS A 37 27.77 -10.46 -4.63
C HIS A 37 28.10 -10.36 -3.15
N GLY A 38 27.25 -9.68 -2.38
CA GLY A 38 27.35 -9.65 -0.92
C GLY A 38 26.65 -10.84 -0.28
N VAL A 39 27.38 -11.68 0.44
CA VAL A 39 26.85 -12.85 1.15
C VAL A 39 27.12 -12.70 2.64
N ASN A 40 26.09 -12.91 3.45
CA ASN A 40 26.21 -13.00 4.90
C ASN A 40 25.64 -14.34 5.38
N VAL A 41 26.36 -15.05 6.26
CA VAL A 41 25.98 -16.36 6.79
C VAL A 41 25.28 -16.30 8.16
N GLY A 42 25.00 -15.09 8.65
CA GLY A 42 24.26 -14.85 9.89
C GLY A 42 25.13 -14.37 11.05
N GLY A 43 24.62 -13.39 11.78
CA GLY A 43 25.13 -12.92 13.06
C GLY A 43 24.13 -11.95 13.70
N ASN A 44 23.79 -12.18 14.97
CA ASN A 44 22.94 -11.29 15.77
C ASN A 44 23.72 -10.09 16.37
N ILE A 45 24.89 -9.75 15.81
CA ILE A 45 25.79 -8.75 16.36
C ILE A 45 26.12 -7.71 15.28
N GLY A 46 25.55 -6.51 15.45
CA GLY A 46 25.92 -5.16 14.95
C GLY A 46 26.30 -4.89 13.46
N PRO A 47 25.86 -3.76 12.85
CA PRO A 47 24.86 -2.80 13.33
C PRO A 47 23.43 -3.31 13.08
N ASP A 48 23.16 -4.05 11.99
CA ASP A 48 21.80 -4.42 11.57
C ASP A 48 21.63 -5.91 11.17
N LYS A 49 22.06 -6.84 12.03
CA LYS A 49 21.67 -8.28 11.97
C LYS A 49 22.02 -9.03 10.66
N GLY A 50 23.28 -8.98 10.22
CA GLY A 50 23.75 -9.86 9.14
C GLY A 50 23.28 -9.44 7.74
N VAL A 51 23.81 -8.30 7.27
CA VAL A 51 23.51 -7.73 5.95
C VAL A 51 24.57 -8.17 4.94
N GLY A 52 24.13 -8.55 3.73
CA GLY A 52 25.04 -8.86 2.61
C GLY A 52 25.60 -7.61 1.93
N VAL A 53 24.77 -6.57 1.76
CA VAL A 53 25.13 -5.24 1.20
C VAL A 53 24.41 -4.16 2.00
N TYR A 54 25.18 -3.26 2.62
CA TYR A 54 24.66 -2.12 3.38
C TYR A 54 25.02 -0.83 2.64
N GLY A 55 24.04 0.03 2.38
CA GLY A 55 24.21 1.30 1.68
C GLY A 55 23.54 2.42 2.43
N GLU A 56 24.30 3.47 2.75
CA GLU A 56 23.85 4.62 3.54
C GLU A 56 24.24 5.91 2.81
N SER A 57 23.35 6.90 2.86
CA SER A 57 23.61 8.23 2.30
C SER A 57 22.77 9.26 3.04
N GLN A 58 23.37 10.42 3.33
CA GLN A 58 22.67 11.53 4.01
C GLN A 58 21.85 12.40 3.04
N TYR A 59 22.29 12.48 1.78
CA TYR A 59 21.73 13.41 0.80
C TYR A 59 21.28 12.74 -0.50
N GLY A 60 21.60 11.45 -0.69
CA GLY A 60 21.27 10.70 -1.89
C GLY A 60 20.70 9.32 -1.58
N PHE A 61 20.72 8.43 -2.57
CA PHE A 61 20.29 7.06 -2.39
C PHE A 61 21.37 6.26 -1.64
N GLY A 62 21.01 5.61 -0.54
CA GLY A 62 21.88 4.60 0.07
C GLY A 62 22.16 3.44 -0.89
N VAL A 63 21.13 3.01 -1.63
CA VAL A 63 21.22 2.05 -2.75
C VAL A 63 20.34 2.53 -3.89
N PHE A 64 20.91 2.68 -5.08
CA PHE A 64 20.18 2.97 -6.31
C PHE A 64 20.24 1.74 -7.24
N ALA A 65 19.08 1.29 -7.71
CA ALA A 65 18.98 0.17 -8.63
C ALA A 65 18.05 0.53 -9.80
N SER A 66 18.49 0.20 -11.01
CA SER A 66 17.75 0.45 -12.25
C SER A 66 17.85 -0.77 -13.16
N SER A 67 16.81 -1.00 -13.96
CA SER A 67 16.77 -2.06 -14.95
C SER A 67 15.81 -1.70 -16.07
N ASP A 68 16.24 -1.86 -17.32
CA ASP A 68 15.43 -1.55 -18.51
C ASP A 68 14.44 -2.66 -18.88
N HIS A 69 14.72 -3.90 -18.45
CA HIS A 69 13.98 -5.08 -18.91
C HIS A 69 13.35 -5.89 -17.76
N HIS A 70 13.85 -5.72 -16.52
CA HIS A 70 13.48 -6.56 -15.39
C HIS A 70 13.30 -5.75 -14.09
N ARG A 71 13.15 -6.44 -12.97
CA ARG A 71 13.01 -5.82 -11.64
C ARG A 71 14.35 -5.18 -11.26
N GLY A 72 14.36 -3.86 -11.05
CA GLY A 72 15.53 -3.17 -10.48
C GLY A 72 15.89 -3.71 -9.08
N VAL A 73 14.86 -3.98 -8.26
CA VAL A 73 15.01 -4.61 -6.94
C VAL A 73 14.04 -5.77 -6.79
N ARG A 74 14.49 -6.88 -6.21
CA ARG A 74 13.65 -8.01 -5.85
C ARG A 74 13.99 -8.49 -4.44
N GLY A 75 13.17 -8.11 -3.46
CA GLY A 75 13.24 -8.66 -2.10
C GLY A 75 12.48 -9.99 -2.01
N VAL A 76 13.14 -11.03 -1.52
CA VAL A 76 12.55 -12.37 -1.30
C VAL A 76 12.89 -12.81 0.12
N SER A 77 11.88 -13.18 0.89
CA SER A 77 12.06 -13.71 2.25
C SER A 77 11.21 -14.96 2.42
N LYS A 78 11.75 -15.97 3.12
CA LYS A 78 11.05 -17.23 3.41
C LYS A 78 10.11 -17.15 4.61
N PHE A 79 10.44 -16.28 5.56
CA PHE A 79 9.82 -16.29 6.89
C PHE A 79 9.29 -14.93 7.32
N SER A 80 9.53 -13.86 6.55
CA SER A 80 9.18 -12.50 6.96
C SER A 80 9.10 -11.55 5.76
N ILE A 81 9.34 -10.27 6.01
CA ILE A 81 9.27 -9.18 5.05
C ILE A 81 10.41 -9.31 4.02
N GLY A 82 10.07 -9.25 2.73
CA GLY A 82 11.04 -9.23 1.63
C GLY A 82 11.65 -7.86 1.38
N VAL A 83 10.84 -6.79 1.49
CA VAL A 83 11.24 -5.38 1.39
C VAL A 83 10.46 -4.60 2.44
N ASN A 84 11.15 -3.86 3.30
CA ASN A 84 10.53 -3.00 4.31
C ASN A 84 10.93 -1.55 4.07
N GLY A 85 9.98 -0.70 3.70
CA GLY A 85 10.19 0.73 3.53
C GLY A 85 9.63 1.50 4.71
N ILE A 86 10.45 2.32 5.37
CA ILE A 86 10.07 3.14 6.52
C ILE A 86 10.48 4.58 6.22
N SER A 87 9.58 5.53 6.42
CA SER A 87 9.90 6.96 6.46
C SER A 87 9.63 7.49 7.86
N GLY A 88 10.64 8.13 8.47
CA GLY A 88 10.56 8.64 9.84
C GLY A 88 10.16 10.11 9.96
N ALA A 89 10.10 10.84 8.84
CA ALA A 89 9.76 12.26 8.81
C ALA A 89 8.98 12.61 7.52
N PRO A 90 8.15 13.67 7.56
CA PRO A 90 7.50 14.16 6.35
C PRO A 90 8.55 14.63 5.33
N ALA A 91 8.46 14.13 4.10
CA ALA A 91 9.26 14.63 2.99
C ALA A 91 8.72 15.99 2.52
N ALA A 92 9.62 16.92 2.20
CA ALA A 92 9.28 18.24 1.67
C ALA A 92 9.14 18.29 0.14
N ILE A 93 9.53 17.22 -0.57
CA ILE A 93 9.75 17.25 -2.04
C ILE A 93 9.14 16.00 -2.71
N GLN A 94 7.96 15.59 -2.27
CA GLN A 94 7.19 14.43 -2.76
C GLN A 94 7.66 13.02 -2.33
N PRO A 95 6.70 12.09 -2.11
CA PRO A 95 5.29 12.40 -1.91
C PRO A 95 5.15 13.26 -0.65
N ASP A 96 4.25 14.24 -0.67
CA ASP A 96 4.08 15.17 0.46
C ASP A 96 3.80 14.35 1.72
N HIS A 97 4.51 14.65 2.82
CA HIS A 97 4.52 13.88 4.08
C HIS A 97 5.31 12.56 4.07
N GLY A 98 6.04 12.28 2.98
CA GLY A 98 6.91 11.12 2.85
C GLY A 98 6.16 9.79 2.73
N CYS A 99 6.85 8.76 2.24
CA CYS A 99 6.33 7.40 2.18
C CYS A 99 7.44 6.40 2.47
N GLY A 100 7.10 5.27 3.09
CA GLY A 100 8.03 4.15 3.18
C GLY A 100 8.27 3.48 1.82
N VAL A 101 7.19 3.31 1.03
CA VAL A 101 7.22 2.71 -0.30
C VAL A 101 6.25 3.48 -1.21
N GLN A 102 6.73 3.90 -2.38
CA GLN A 102 5.92 4.49 -3.46
C GLN A 102 6.03 3.63 -4.71
N GLY A 103 4.89 3.38 -5.35
CA GLY A 103 4.82 2.78 -6.67
C GLY A 103 4.16 3.74 -7.65
N GLU A 104 4.90 4.15 -8.65
CA GLU A 104 4.43 5.03 -9.73
C GLU A 104 4.57 4.30 -11.06
N ALA A 105 3.56 4.42 -11.92
CA ALA A 105 3.59 3.83 -13.25
C ALA A 105 2.82 4.72 -14.23
N ILE A 106 3.41 4.98 -15.40
CA ILE A 106 2.74 5.66 -16.52
C ILE A 106 1.73 4.69 -17.17
N ASN A 107 2.12 3.42 -17.30
CA ASN A 107 1.30 2.36 -17.86
C ASN A 107 1.27 1.18 -16.87
N GLY A 108 0.07 0.67 -16.55
CA GLY A 108 -0.10 -0.46 -15.64
C GLY A 108 -0.28 -0.06 -14.17
N PHE A 109 0.05 -0.98 -13.26
CA PHE A 109 -0.12 -0.78 -11.82
C PHE A 109 1.14 -0.18 -11.20
N GLY A 110 1.01 0.96 -10.51
CA GLY A 110 2.10 1.48 -9.66
C GLY A 110 2.43 0.52 -8.51
N VAL A 111 1.39 -0.01 -7.85
CA VAL A 111 1.49 -1.06 -6.81
C VAL A 111 0.48 -2.16 -7.11
N LEU A 112 0.93 -3.41 -7.10
CA LEU A 112 0.07 -4.61 -7.25
C LEU A 112 0.27 -5.52 -6.04
N GLY A 113 -0.78 -5.71 -5.25
CA GLY A 113 -0.79 -6.67 -4.14
C GLY A 113 -1.62 -7.90 -4.46
N VAL A 114 -0.99 -9.08 -4.42
CA VAL A 114 -1.63 -10.37 -4.69
C VAL A 114 -1.32 -11.32 -3.54
N SER A 115 -2.34 -12.04 -3.06
CA SER A 115 -2.18 -13.03 -2.00
C SER A 115 -3.24 -14.13 -2.14
N ASN A 116 -2.86 -15.36 -1.82
CA ASN A 116 -3.76 -16.52 -1.91
C ASN A 116 -4.61 -16.72 -0.66
N ASN A 117 -4.09 -16.34 0.51
CA ASN A 117 -4.69 -16.69 1.80
C ASN A 117 -5.04 -15.47 2.66
N PHE A 118 -4.55 -14.28 2.29
CA PHE A 118 -4.69 -13.06 3.07
C PHE A 118 -4.94 -11.88 2.12
N GLN A 119 -5.06 -10.68 2.68
CA GLN A 119 -5.17 -9.46 1.88
C GLN A 119 -3.92 -9.23 1.01
N GLY A 120 -4.13 -8.91 -0.26
CA GLY A 120 -3.05 -8.51 -1.17
C GLY A 120 -2.45 -7.15 -0.79
N VAL A 121 -3.29 -6.22 -0.34
CA VAL A 121 -2.90 -4.91 0.22
C VAL A 121 -3.74 -4.63 1.47
N ARG A 122 -3.10 -4.13 2.53
CA ARG A 122 -3.79 -3.65 3.74
C ARG A 122 -3.38 -2.21 4.02
N GLY A 123 -4.35 -1.30 4.04
CA GLY A 123 -4.16 0.04 4.61
C GLY A 123 -4.75 0.12 6.02
N SER A 124 -4.04 0.80 6.92
CA SER A 124 -4.44 1.01 8.31
C SER A 124 -3.83 2.31 8.80
N SER A 125 -4.58 3.10 9.55
CA SER A 125 -4.15 4.38 10.10
C SER A 125 -4.82 4.60 11.46
N ASN A 126 -4.11 5.22 12.40
CA ASN A 126 -4.61 5.50 13.75
C ASN A 126 -5.44 6.79 13.81
N GLU A 127 -5.09 7.79 12.99
CA GLU A 127 -5.69 9.13 13.04
C GLU A 127 -6.31 9.52 11.70
N GLY A 128 -5.59 9.28 10.60
CA GLY A 128 -6.03 9.62 9.24
C GLY A 128 -6.71 8.46 8.49
N VAL A 129 -6.84 8.65 7.18
CA VAL A 129 -7.41 7.67 6.25
C VAL A 129 -6.50 6.45 6.11
N GLY A 130 -7.03 5.24 6.30
CA GLY A 130 -6.27 4.00 6.10
C GLY A 130 -5.99 3.66 4.63
N VAL A 131 -6.97 3.88 3.74
CA VAL A 131 -6.86 3.72 2.28
C VAL A 131 -7.62 4.86 1.60
N PHE A 132 -6.94 5.62 0.75
CA PHE A 132 -7.55 6.68 -0.05
C PHE A 132 -7.54 6.27 -1.54
N GLY A 133 -8.72 6.17 -2.14
CA GLY A 133 -8.89 5.84 -3.56
C GLY A 133 -9.53 7.00 -4.31
N ALA A 134 -8.82 7.56 -5.30
CA ALA A 134 -9.28 8.68 -6.12
C ALA A 134 -8.98 8.44 -7.59
N SER A 135 -9.81 8.99 -8.48
CA SER A 135 -9.62 8.92 -9.93
C SER A 135 -10.32 10.08 -10.62
N ASP A 136 -9.65 10.71 -11.59
CA ASP A 136 -10.21 11.84 -12.35
C ASP A 136 -11.23 11.43 -13.40
N ARG A 137 -11.09 10.21 -13.93
CA ARG A 137 -11.89 9.72 -15.07
C ARG A 137 -12.56 8.37 -14.82
N GLY A 138 -12.03 7.60 -13.88
CA GLY A 138 -12.47 6.24 -13.59
C GLY A 138 -13.14 6.12 -12.22
N LYS A 139 -13.27 4.87 -11.77
CA LYS A 139 -13.74 4.55 -10.42
C LYS A 139 -12.59 4.81 -9.44
N GLY A 140 -12.82 5.60 -8.39
CA GLY A 140 -11.85 5.73 -7.29
C GLY A 140 -11.62 4.41 -6.55
N VAL A 141 -12.69 3.60 -6.40
CA VAL A 141 -12.65 2.25 -5.83
C VAL A 141 -13.57 1.33 -6.63
N HIS A 142 -13.08 0.13 -6.94
CA HIS A 142 -13.87 -0.94 -7.55
C HIS A 142 -13.71 -2.22 -6.71
N GLY A 143 -14.80 -2.64 -6.06
CA GLY A 143 -14.85 -3.90 -5.32
C GLY A 143 -15.63 -4.95 -6.10
N GLU A 144 -15.10 -6.16 -6.17
CA GLU A 144 -15.73 -7.33 -6.77
C GLU A 144 -15.41 -8.58 -5.96
N THR A 145 -16.31 -9.56 -5.98
CA THR A 145 -16.09 -10.87 -5.35
C THR A 145 -16.89 -11.92 -6.09
N HIS A 146 -16.36 -13.14 -6.16
CA HIS A 146 -17.07 -14.31 -6.67
C HIS A 146 -17.64 -15.18 -5.53
N SER A 147 -17.57 -14.70 -4.29
CA SER A 147 -18.08 -15.44 -3.14
C SER A 147 -19.61 -15.47 -3.11
N ASN A 148 -20.17 -16.61 -2.70
CA ASN A 148 -21.60 -16.77 -2.52
C ASN A 148 -22.10 -16.29 -1.14
N THR A 149 -21.19 -15.88 -0.25
CA THR A 149 -21.52 -15.66 1.17
C THR A 149 -20.99 -14.35 1.76
N VAL A 150 -20.18 -13.59 1.02
CA VAL A 150 -19.64 -12.31 1.53
C VAL A 150 -19.92 -11.18 0.55
N ALA A 151 -20.15 -9.99 1.08
CA ALA A 151 -20.32 -8.78 0.28
C ALA A 151 -19.01 -8.41 -0.44
N ALA A 152 -19.14 -7.80 -1.62
CA ALA A 152 -17.98 -7.24 -2.34
C ALA A 152 -17.36 -6.06 -1.59
N ILE A 153 -18.17 -5.26 -0.90
CA ILE A 153 -17.76 -4.11 -0.10
C ILE A 153 -18.56 -4.14 1.21
N THR A 154 -17.85 -4.01 2.33
CA THR A 154 -18.43 -3.95 3.66
C THR A 154 -17.94 -2.69 4.36
N ALA A 155 -18.86 -1.92 4.94
CA ALA A 155 -18.55 -0.73 5.73
C ALA A 155 -19.06 -0.92 7.17
N LEU A 156 -18.18 -0.76 8.15
CA LEU A 156 -18.48 -0.97 9.57
C LEU A 156 -17.92 0.19 10.40
N GLN A 157 -18.76 0.81 11.22
CA GLN A 157 -18.32 1.66 12.33
C GLN A 157 -18.23 0.78 13.58
N LEU A 158 -17.01 0.54 14.07
CA LEU A 158 -16.75 -0.38 15.18
C LEU A 158 -16.83 0.30 16.56
N ASN A 159 -16.80 1.64 16.59
CA ASN A 159 -17.05 2.36 17.83
C ASN A 159 -18.56 2.40 18.12
N ARG A 160 -19.00 1.59 19.09
CA ARG A 160 -20.41 1.46 19.48
C ARG A 160 -21.03 2.73 20.04
N GLU A 161 -20.20 3.64 20.55
CA GLU A 161 -20.64 4.93 21.08
C GLU A 161 -20.71 6.01 19.98
N SER A 162 -20.26 5.70 18.76
CA SER A 162 -20.29 6.64 17.65
C SER A 162 -21.70 6.80 17.10
N THR A 163 -22.13 8.05 16.94
CA THR A 163 -23.35 8.42 16.21
C THR A 163 -23.09 8.67 14.72
N SER A 164 -21.86 8.42 14.25
CA SER A 164 -21.46 8.68 12.86
C SER A 164 -21.88 7.53 11.93
N THR A 165 -22.00 7.83 10.64
CA THR A 165 -22.40 6.87 9.62
C THR A 165 -21.24 5.95 9.22
N ALA A 166 -21.50 4.65 9.10
CA ALA A 166 -20.49 3.69 8.61
C ALA A 166 -20.17 3.88 7.12
N LEU A 167 -21.16 4.30 6.31
CA LEU A 167 -21.03 4.55 4.88
C LEU A 167 -21.67 5.90 4.53
N TYR A 168 -20.85 6.84 4.07
CA TYR A 168 -21.31 8.13 3.56
C TYR A 168 -21.11 8.20 2.05
N SER A 169 -22.12 8.69 1.33
CA SER A 169 -22.05 8.90 -0.12
C SER A 169 -22.70 10.23 -0.48
N GLU A 170 -21.99 11.06 -1.22
CA GLU A 170 -22.45 12.37 -1.65
C GLU A 170 -22.04 12.63 -3.10
N HIS A 171 -22.98 13.12 -3.89
CA HIS A 171 -22.68 13.80 -5.13
C HIS A 171 -22.73 15.31 -4.90
N VAL A 172 -21.58 15.97 -4.73
CA VAL A 172 -21.46 17.40 -4.37
C VAL A 172 -22.26 18.33 -5.30
N GLY A 173 -22.38 18.00 -6.59
CA GLY A 173 -23.20 18.75 -7.56
C GLY A 173 -24.72 18.50 -7.49
N GLY A 174 -25.24 17.82 -6.46
CA GLY A 174 -26.67 17.51 -6.31
C GLY A 174 -27.20 16.36 -7.19
N GLY A 175 -26.30 15.56 -7.78
CA GLY A 175 -26.65 14.38 -8.57
C GLY A 175 -27.01 13.17 -7.72
N LEU A 176 -27.13 12.01 -8.38
CA LEU A 176 -27.45 10.74 -7.72
C LEU A 176 -26.25 10.25 -6.90
N SER A 177 -26.39 10.20 -5.57
CA SER A 177 -25.34 9.69 -4.67
C SER A 177 -25.22 8.16 -4.65
N GLY A 178 -26.28 7.43 -5.01
CA GLY A 178 -26.29 5.97 -5.01
C GLY A 178 -27.32 5.38 -5.98
N LEU A 179 -26.97 4.29 -6.63
CA LEU A 179 -27.85 3.53 -7.53
C LEU A 179 -27.79 2.05 -7.16
N PHE A 180 -28.95 1.48 -6.83
CA PHE A 180 -29.08 0.06 -6.53
C PHE A 180 -29.92 -0.61 -7.61
N LYS A 181 -29.37 -1.65 -8.23
CA LYS A 181 -30.10 -2.51 -9.18
C LYS A 181 -30.34 -3.86 -8.53
N GLY A 182 -31.60 -4.19 -8.28
CA GLY A 182 -32.02 -5.40 -7.57
C GLY A 182 -32.74 -5.09 -6.26
N ARG A 183 -32.91 -6.11 -5.43
CA ARG A 183 -33.52 -5.97 -4.11
C ARG A 183 -32.59 -5.19 -3.17
N VAL A 184 -33.16 -4.25 -2.43
CA VAL A 184 -32.53 -3.61 -1.28
C VAL A 184 -33.26 -4.09 -0.03
N GLU A 185 -32.52 -4.58 0.95
CA GLU A 185 -33.06 -5.00 2.25
C GLU A 185 -32.52 -4.04 3.33
N ILE A 186 -33.42 -3.54 4.17
CA ILE A 186 -33.10 -2.67 5.30
C ILE A 186 -33.77 -3.29 6.52
N GLN A 187 -32.97 -3.65 7.53
CA GLN A 187 -33.44 -4.32 8.76
C GLN A 187 -33.71 -3.33 9.91
N GLY A 188 -33.43 -2.04 9.70
CA GLY A 188 -33.74 -0.95 10.62
C GLY A 188 -34.64 0.09 9.98
N ASP A 189 -34.65 1.28 10.55
CA ASP A 189 -35.48 2.38 10.08
C ASP A 189 -34.93 3.02 8.80
N VAL A 190 -35.84 3.58 8.00
CA VAL A 190 -35.51 4.40 6.84
C VAL A 190 -35.97 5.82 7.12
N GLU A 191 -35.02 6.74 7.28
CA GLU A 191 -35.30 8.16 7.40
C GLU A 191 -35.13 8.85 6.05
N VAL A 192 -36.15 9.59 5.61
CA VAL A 192 -36.14 10.34 4.34
C VAL A 192 -36.59 11.77 4.59
N THR A 193 -35.73 12.73 4.30
CA THR A 193 -36.00 14.17 4.47
C THR A 193 -36.60 14.84 3.23
N GLY A 194 -36.54 14.16 2.08
CA GLY A 194 -37.19 14.56 0.84
C GLY A 194 -38.35 13.62 0.46
N ASP A 195 -38.66 13.56 -0.82
CA ASP A 195 -39.75 12.72 -1.32
C ASP A 195 -39.30 11.27 -1.52
N ILE A 196 -40.17 10.33 -1.14
CA ILE A 196 -40.12 8.95 -1.64
C ILE A 196 -41.00 8.86 -2.89
N ARG A 197 -40.42 8.37 -3.99
CA ARG A 197 -41.13 8.18 -5.26
C ARG A 197 -41.24 6.70 -5.59
N LEU A 198 -42.46 6.19 -5.64
CA LEU A 198 -42.78 4.84 -6.11
C LEU A 198 -43.42 4.98 -7.49
N ALA A 199 -42.68 4.62 -8.54
CA ALA A 199 -43.05 4.95 -9.93
C ALA A 199 -44.13 4.03 -10.55
N ASN A 200 -44.61 3.02 -9.81
CA ASN A 200 -45.66 2.08 -10.23
C ASN A 200 -46.84 2.12 -9.24
N ALA A 201 -47.99 1.54 -9.62
CA ALA A 201 -49.22 1.51 -8.81
C ALA A 201 -49.00 0.93 -7.39
N ASP A 202 -49.86 1.36 -6.48
CA ASP A 202 -49.62 1.87 -5.13
C ASP A 202 -49.57 0.80 -4.02
N CYS A 203 -48.50 0.83 -3.21
CA CYS A 203 -48.48 0.17 -1.89
C CYS A 203 -49.07 1.06 -0.79
N ALA A 204 -49.83 2.10 -1.13
CA ALA A 204 -50.31 3.07 -0.15
C ALA A 204 -51.27 2.44 0.89
N GLU A 205 -51.98 1.39 0.50
CA GLU A 205 -52.88 0.60 1.36
C GLU A 205 -52.17 -0.40 2.27
N ASP A 206 -50.89 -0.72 2.01
CA ASP A 206 -50.10 -1.65 2.81
C ASP A 206 -49.34 -0.97 3.96
N PHE A 207 -49.38 0.36 4.05
CA PHE A 207 -48.81 1.09 5.19
C PHE A 207 -49.87 1.29 6.27
N ASN A 208 -49.68 0.62 7.41
CA ASN A 208 -50.35 1.04 8.64
C ASN A 208 -49.76 2.38 9.08
N VAL A 209 -50.52 3.46 8.92
CA VAL A 209 -50.20 4.75 9.53
C VAL A 209 -50.37 4.60 11.04
N VAL A 210 -49.27 4.41 11.77
CA VAL A 210 -49.30 4.37 13.24
C VAL A 210 -49.31 5.81 13.75
N GLY A 211 -50.52 6.30 14.08
CA GLY A 211 -50.72 7.48 14.93
C GLY A 211 -51.09 8.79 14.21
N THR A 212 -52.39 9.07 14.09
CA THR A 212 -52.90 10.43 14.32
C THR A 212 -53.61 10.42 15.66
N SER A 213 -52.96 10.97 16.69
CA SER A 213 -53.57 11.35 17.97
C SER A 213 -52.87 12.58 18.48
#